data_AF-A0A937BL61-F1
#
_entry.id   AF-A0A937BL61-F1
#
_cell.length_a   1.000
_cell.length_b   1.000
_cell.length_c   1.000
_cell.angle_alpha   90.00
_cell.angle_beta   90.00
_cell.angle_gamma   90.00
#
_symmetry.space_group_name_H-M   'P 1'
#
loop_
_entity.id
_entity.type
_entity.pdbx_description
1 polymer ?
#
loop_
_entity_poly.entity_id
_entity_poly.type
_entity_poly.pdbx_seq_one_letter_code
_entity_poly.pdbx_strand_id
1 'polypeptide(L)'
;MNRGLGFGKWDQPRRAAASAVVAVGLLTLPAHSVTLQIRDVVTDEVQTNTGLTFGGLPSAKTHHTARQYLDIGHPDSPYRRVYLYTNNTKAYNKTEAGLVSDKARPPLPLFFKNFPSKPNVVDGTFSPASESTWTEMIEQGDPGFDSDKPLNALLTPTGGKSLVYLGVTVAPSTLRGDYQGKMVLEESSTVPDIVGPGIEHTPFNDVVLIDIPIGVGAVLYEEPPTVPVGTLHFRLAGDPVFQTASAGLTLDPKNPMRYIFDAALPAGIVAPGVLEYYFTALDEYQNESRLPPVEGDYYRANLVPEFGTVTRSMTSAGGRVDVAVGDPRRPGFSLSVPAGTTLQSISVSQKDPSLIPTFKSLDPVSAFEVGPSGTRFSRVATLTIPYLDEDDDGLVDGTGADEKLLRIYWFDGIEWRVVGGSVDVVNNLVSASISHFSVFGLFPAGGPVTAESVRPKEKIFTPNGDGVWDAAVFNINVGDGPIEIQIFNVRGERVRLITNVPEWDGRDDDGKVVENGTYVYRLTGQGLTVTGMIAVAR
;
A
#
# COMPACT_ATOMS: atom_id res chain seq x y z
N MET A 1 19.14 -24.60 -21.52
CA MET A 1 19.81 -24.92 -22.81
C MET A 1 19.09 -24.16 -23.90
N ASN A 2 19.75 -23.20 -24.56
CA ASN A 2 19.47 -22.85 -25.96
C ASN A 2 20.61 -21.99 -26.53
N ARG A 3 21.44 -22.63 -27.35
CA ARG A 3 22.17 -22.02 -28.48
C ARG A 3 21.13 -21.93 -29.63
N GLY A 4 21.05 -20.97 -30.54
CA GLY A 4 21.96 -19.92 -31.00
C GLY A 4 21.90 -19.91 -32.54
N LEU A 5 21.66 -18.76 -33.16
CA LEU A 5 21.89 -18.41 -34.59
C LEU A 5 21.93 -16.86 -34.61
N GLY A 6 22.89 -16.11 -35.15
CA GLY A 6 24.04 -16.40 -36.01
C GLY A 6 23.95 -15.62 -37.33
N PHE A 7 24.61 -14.46 -37.43
CA PHE A 7 25.07 -13.80 -38.68
C PHE A 7 26.19 -12.82 -38.28
N GLY A 8 27.36 -12.70 -38.90
CA GLY A 8 28.06 -13.39 -39.98
C GLY A 8 29.43 -12.71 -40.12
N LYS A 9 30.52 -13.48 -40.31
CA LYS A 9 31.86 -12.94 -40.62
C LYS A 9 31.95 -12.57 -42.10
N TRP A 10 32.51 -11.39 -42.40
CA TRP A 10 33.11 -11.04 -43.69
C TRP A 10 34.55 -10.59 -43.47
N ASP A 11 35.44 -11.04 -44.36
CA ASP A 11 36.89 -10.90 -44.34
C ASP A 11 37.40 -9.52 -44.81
N GLN A 12 38.66 -9.23 -44.43
CA GLN A 12 39.55 -8.07 -44.66
C GLN A 12 39.63 -6.99 -43.55
N PRO A 13 40.84 -6.52 -43.17
CA PRO A 13 41.06 -5.73 -41.96
C PRO A 13 40.64 -4.28 -42.19
N ARG A 14 39.35 -3.99 -42.02
CA ARG A 14 38.90 -2.61 -41.80
C ARG A 14 39.27 -2.24 -40.37
N ARG A 15 40.05 -1.17 -40.22
CA ARG A 15 40.37 -0.54 -38.93
C ARG A 15 39.07 -0.40 -38.12
N ALA A 16 38.92 -1.19 -37.06
CA ALA A 16 37.78 -1.06 -36.15
C ALA A 16 37.81 0.34 -35.54
N ALA A 17 36.79 1.15 -35.79
CA ALA A 17 36.65 2.44 -35.14
C ALA A 17 36.36 2.22 -33.64
N ALA A 18 37.01 2.98 -32.76
CA ALA A 18 36.65 2.99 -31.35
C ALA A 18 35.28 3.66 -31.14
N SER A 19 34.58 3.21 -30.10
CA SER A 19 33.33 3.79 -29.64
C SER A 19 33.45 4.19 -28.16
N ALA A 20 32.86 5.31 -27.79
CA ALA A 20 32.81 5.79 -26.42
C ALA A 20 31.34 6.05 -26.05
N VAL A 21 30.91 5.51 -24.91
CA VAL A 21 29.56 5.62 -24.39
C VAL A 21 29.61 6.08 -22.95
N VAL A 22 28.69 6.93 -22.51
CA VAL A 22 28.60 7.36 -21.10
C VAL A 22 27.18 7.09 -20.61
N ALA A 23 27.06 6.40 -19.47
CA ALA A 23 25.79 6.23 -18.80
C ALA A 23 25.58 7.38 -17.81
N VAL A 24 24.42 8.04 -17.89
CA VAL A 24 24.06 9.10 -16.96
C VAL A 24 23.20 8.51 -15.85
N GLY A 25 23.68 8.58 -14.61
CA GLY A 25 22.90 8.21 -13.44
C GLY A 25 22.50 9.46 -12.66
N LEU A 26 21.20 9.69 -12.47
CA LEU A 26 20.78 10.67 -11.47
C LEU A 26 21.01 10.09 -10.08
N LEU A 27 21.64 10.88 -9.21
CA LEU A 27 21.49 10.76 -7.78
C LEU A 27 20.48 11.87 -7.38
N THR A 28 19.19 11.52 -7.31
CA THR A 28 18.12 12.47 -7.00
C THR A 28 18.00 12.71 -5.49
N LEU A 29 18.03 13.98 -5.08
CA LEU A 29 17.54 14.49 -3.78
C LEU A 29 16.16 15.16 -3.99
N PRO A 30 15.29 15.35 -2.97
CA PRO A 30 13.94 15.84 -3.16
C PRO A 30 13.87 17.36 -2.97
N ALA A 31 14.03 18.06 -4.07
CA ALA A 31 12.94 18.93 -4.45
C ALA A 31 12.65 18.60 -5.91
N HIS A 32 11.40 18.76 -6.36
CA HIS A 32 10.99 18.63 -7.76
C HIS A 32 11.63 19.67 -8.70
N SER A 33 12.90 20.00 -8.50
CA SER A 33 13.54 21.21 -8.96
C SER A 33 14.53 20.92 -10.08
N VAL A 34 15.15 19.73 -10.10
CA VAL A 34 16.08 19.32 -11.16
C VAL A 34 15.43 18.36 -12.15
N THR A 35 15.43 18.70 -13.43
CA THR A 35 14.99 17.82 -14.53
C THR A 35 16.17 17.53 -15.45
N LEU A 36 16.22 16.35 -16.06
CA LEU A 36 17.24 15.97 -17.03
C LEU A 36 16.59 15.38 -18.29
N GLN A 37 16.94 15.93 -19.45
CA GLN A 37 16.65 15.35 -20.75
C GLN A 37 17.94 15.20 -21.55
N ILE A 38 18.09 14.10 -22.27
CA ILE A 38 19.19 13.93 -23.23
C ILE A 38 18.64 14.29 -24.61
N ARG A 39 19.31 15.18 -25.34
CA ARG A 39 18.84 15.70 -26.64
C ARG A 39 19.91 15.56 -27.71
N ASP A 40 19.49 15.32 -28.95
CA ASP A 40 20.41 15.31 -30.09
C ASP A 40 20.93 16.73 -30.40
N VAL A 41 22.23 16.86 -30.60
CA VAL A 41 22.89 18.16 -30.86
C VAL A 41 22.37 18.81 -32.15
N VAL A 42 22.07 18.01 -33.17
CA VAL A 42 21.64 18.48 -34.49
C VAL A 42 20.14 18.69 -34.53
N THR A 43 19.34 17.68 -34.15
CA THR A 43 17.88 17.73 -34.31
C THR A 43 17.14 18.37 -33.13
N ASP A 44 17.78 18.51 -31.96
CA ASP A 44 17.14 18.94 -30.70
C ASP A 44 16.08 17.97 -30.16
N GLU A 45 15.94 16.79 -30.75
CA GLU A 45 14.94 15.81 -30.34
C GLU A 45 15.39 15.10 -29.06
N VAL A 46 14.45 14.94 -28.12
CA VAL A 46 14.65 14.17 -26.87
C VAL A 46 14.93 12.72 -27.22
N GLN A 47 16.02 12.19 -26.67
CA GLN A 47 16.46 10.80 -26.85
C GLN A 47 15.88 9.92 -25.74
N THR A 48 15.38 8.75 -26.12
CA THR A 48 14.82 7.75 -25.19
C THR A 48 15.87 6.84 -24.56
N ASN A 49 17.10 6.85 -25.07
CA ASN A 49 18.21 6.07 -24.53
C ASN A 49 18.96 6.88 -23.46
N THR A 50 19.34 6.24 -22.36
CA THR A 50 20.08 6.86 -21.23
C THR A 50 21.59 6.99 -21.46
N GLY A 51 22.07 6.59 -22.65
CA GLY A 51 23.48 6.60 -23.02
C GLY A 51 23.83 7.71 -24.01
N LEU A 52 24.95 8.39 -23.77
CA LEU A 52 25.55 9.37 -24.69
C LEU A 52 26.57 8.67 -25.58
N THR A 53 26.73 9.10 -26.83
CA THR A 53 27.72 8.53 -27.75
C THR A 53 28.53 9.61 -28.47
N PHE A 54 29.81 9.34 -28.66
CA PHE A 54 30.70 10.16 -29.50
C PHE A 54 30.75 9.68 -30.96
N GLY A 55 29.94 8.65 -31.29
CA GLY A 55 29.99 7.97 -32.57
C GLY A 55 31.29 7.19 -32.78
N GLY A 56 31.61 6.88 -34.04
CA GLY A 56 32.92 6.33 -34.39
C GLY A 56 33.99 7.41 -34.26
N LEU A 57 35.06 7.12 -33.54
CA LEU A 57 36.18 8.04 -33.32
C LEU A 57 37.24 7.84 -34.42
N PRO A 58 37.26 8.65 -35.51
CA PRO A 58 38.24 8.48 -36.58
C PRO A 58 39.65 8.87 -36.10
N SER A 59 40.66 8.13 -36.56
CA SER A 59 42.05 8.34 -36.14
C SER A 59 42.69 9.67 -36.58
N ALA A 60 42.02 10.43 -37.44
CA ALA A 60 42.50 11.71 -37.95
C ALA A 60 42.13 12.90 -37.06
N LYS A 61 41.20 12.72 -36.11
CA LYS A 61 40.80 13.77 -35.17
C LYS A 61 41.18 13.34 -33.75
N THR A 62 41.63 14.30 -32.95
CA THR A 62 41.99 14.11 -31.54
C THR A 62 40.91 14.60 -30.59
N HIS A 63 39.93 15.36 -31.10
CA HIS A 63 38.85 15.97 -30.31
C HIS A 63 37.51 15.58 -30.92
N HIS A 64 36.59 15.14 -30.06
CA HIS A 64 35.28 14.67 -30.49
C HIS A 64 34.20 15.24 -29.58
N THR A 65 33.16 15.81 -30.17
CA THR A 65 31.95 16.22 -29.46
C THR A 65 30.96 15.06 -29.42
N ALA A 66 30.24 14.91 -28.32
CA ALA A 66 29.14 13.97 -28.22
C ALA A 66 28.04 14.31 -29.25
N ARG A 67 27.30 13.29 -29.68
CA ARG A 67 26.12 13.49 -30.56
C ARG A 67 24.93 14.06 -29.81
N GLN A 68 24.95 13.99 -28.49
CA GLN A 68 23.92 14.48 -27.61
C GLN A 68 24.47 15.49 -26.59
N TYR A 69 23.58 16.32 -26.06
CA TYR A 69 23.84 17.19 -24.91
C TYR A 69 22.80 16.94 -23.82
N LEU A 70 23.11 17.39 -22.60
CA LEU A 70 22.20 17.32 -21.45
C LEU A 70 21.42 18.63 -21.35
N ASP A 71 20.09 18.55 -21.33
CA ASP A 71 19.19 19.66 -20.99
C ASP A 71 18.75 19.50 -19.53
N ILE A 72 19.32 20.32 -18.66
CA ILE A 72 19.12 20.27 -17.22
C ILE A 72 18.29 21.48 -16.80
N GLY A 73 17.07 21.24 -16.34
CA GLY A 73 16.31 22.25 -15.59
C GLY A 73 16.71 22.19 -14.13
N HIS A 74 16.82 23.33 -13.46
CA HIS A 74 17.11 23.44 -12.02
C HIS A 74 16.46 24.73 -11.48
N PRO A 75 16.21 24.88 -10.17
CA PRO A 75 15.63 26.12 -9.65
C PRO A 75 16.62 27.27 -9.80
N ASP A 76 16.12 28.46 -10.15
CA ASP A 76 16.91 29.68 -10.23
C ASP A 76 17.08 30.25 -8.82
N SER A 77 18.06 29.73 -8.07
CA SER A 77 18.29 30.07 -6.66
C SER A 77 19.77 30.34 -6.38
N PRO A 78 20.11 31.46 -5.70
CA PRO A 78 21.50 31.73 -5.31
C PRO A 78 22.02 30.77 -4.22
N TYR A 79 21.12 30.03 -3.58
CA TYR A 79 21.44 29.13 -2.48
C TYR A 79 21.65 27.68 -2.92
N ARG A 80 21.22 27.33 -4.13
CA ARG A 80 21.32 25.98 -4.69
C ARG A 80 22.43 25.94 -5.73
N ARG A 81 23.20 24.85 -5.74
CA ARG A 81 24.28 24.60 -6.69
C ARG A 81 24.06 23.25 -7.34
N VAL A 82 24.36 23.17 -8.63
CA VAL A 82 24.26 21.93 -9.39
C VAL A 82 25.64 21.56 -9.88
N TYR A 83 26.07 20.33 -9.61
CA TYR A 83 27.38 19.82 -9.97
C TYR A 83 27.26 18.63 -10.94
N LEU A 84 28.24 18.52 -11.84
CA LEU A 84 28.38 17.42 -12.78
C LEU A 84 29.82 16.88 -12.72
N TYR A 85 29.95 15.59 -12.43
CA TYR A 85 31.27 14.93 -12.27
C TYR A 85 31.15 13.43 -12.57
N THR A 86 32.27 12.70 -12.59
CA THR A 86 32.27 11.23 -12.75
C THR A 86 32.32 10.50 -11.41
N ASN A 87 31.68 9.32 -11.35
CA ASN A 87 31.84 8.37 -10.24
C ASN A 87 32.07 6.96 -10.79
N ASN A 88 33.28 6.76 -11.31
CA ASN A 88 33.76 5.48 -11.77
C ASN A 88 34.18 4.58 -10.60
N THR A 89 34.47 5.16 -9.43
CA THR A 89 34.97 4.41 -8.27
C THR A 89 33.91 3.43 -7.76
N LYS A 90 32.69 3.92 -7.47
CA LYS A 90 31.59 3.05 -7.01
C LYS A 90 30.99 2.20 -8.14
N ALA A 91 31.04 2.69 -9.38
CA ALA A 91 30.40 2.03 -10.52
C ALA A 91 31.24 0.91 -11.13
N TYR A 92 32.55 1.10 -11.24
CA TYR A 92 33.47 0.24 -11.98
C TYR A 92 34.74 -0.13 -11.21
N ASN A 93 34.86 0.28 -9.95
CA ASN A 93 36.07 0.10 -9.13
C ASN A 93 37.32 0.72 -9.78
N LYS A 94 37.14 1.93 -10.32
CA LYS A 94 38.13 2.72 -11.06
C LYS A 94 38.17 4.15 -10.53
N THR A 95 39.32 4.64 -10.13
CA THR A 95 39.48 5.97 -9.53
C THR A 95 39.89 7.03 -10.55
N GLU A 96 39.84 6.70 -11.84
CA GLU A 96 40.25 7.59 -12.91
C GLU A 96 39.08 8.44 -13.44
N ALA A 97 39.33 9.74 -13.62
CA ALA A 97 38.38 10.67 -14.21
C ALA A 97 38.11 10.43 -15.70
N GLY A 98 36.92 10.84 -16.13
CA GLY A 98 36.45 10.69 -17.50
C GLY A 98 35.93 9.28 -17.83
N LEU A 99 36.28 8.75 -19.00
CA LEU A 99 35.79 7.45 -19.46
C LEU A 99 36.85 6.38 -19.25
N VAL A 100 36.47 5.30 -18.57
CA VAL A 100 37.34 4.19 -18.22
C VAL A 100 37.09 2.99 -19.15
N SER A 101 38.14 2.17 -19.33
CA SER A 101 38.08 0.93 -20.10
C SER A 101 38.10 -0.26 -19.15
N ASP A 102 37.35 -1.31 -19.49
CA ASP A 102 37.35 -2.60 -18.80
C ASP A 102 38.70 -3.33 -18.91
N LYS A 103 39.46 -3.00 -19.96
CA LYS A 103 40.83 -3.45 -20.19
C LYS A 103 41.84 -2.44 -19.65
N ALA A 104 43.06 -2.91 -19.38
CA ALA A 104 44.19 -2.09 -18.91
C ALA A 104 44.63 -1.05 -19.97
N ARG A 105 43.83 0.01 -20.11
CA ARG A 105 44.04 1.13 -21.03
C ARG A 105 43.93 2.44 -20.26
N PRO A 106 44.60 3.50 -20.72
CA PRO A 106 44.43 4.83 -20.15
C PRO A 106 42.98 5.30 -20.25
N PRO A 107 42.45 6.05 -19.26
CA PRO A 107 41.15 6.69 -19.37
C PRO A 107 41.14 7.73 -20.50
N LEU A 108 39.95 8.02 -21.05
CA LEU A 108 39.74 9.15 -21.94
C LEU A 108 39.26 10.35 -21.12
N PRO A 109 39.99 11.48 -21.14
CA PRO A 109 39.52 12.71 -20.52
C PRO A 109 38.17 13.13 -21.09
N LEU A 110 37.22 13.40 -20.20
CA LEU A 110 35.86 13.85 -20.53
C LEU A 110 35.75 15.32 -20.16
N PHE A 111 35.32 16.13 -21.11
CA PHE A 111 35.15 17.56 -20.96
C PHE A 111 33.68 17.93 -21.08
N PHE A 112 33.30 19.02 -20.41
CA PHE A 112 32.00 19.63 -20.58
C PHE A 112 32.08 21.14 -20.75
N LYS A 113 31.02 21.69 -21.33
CA LYS A 113 30.79 23.13 -21.36
C LYS A 113 29.30 23.41 -21.16
N ASN A 114 29.00 24.32 -20.24
CA ASN A 114 27.63 24.68 -19.89
C ASN A 114 27.17 25.94 -20.64
N PHE A 115 25.92 25.95 -21.07
CA PHE A 115 25.29 27.10 -21.73
C PHE A 115 23.89 27.37 -21.18
N PRO A 116 23.47 28.63 -21.03
CA PRO A 116 22.11 28.98 -20.59
C PRO A 116 21.05 28.76 -21.70
N SER A 117 21.49 28.67 -22.95
CA SER A 117 20.66 28.44 -24.13
C SER A 117 21.46 27.73 -25.22
N LYS A 118 20.79 27.18 -26.24
CA LYS A 118 21.46 26.41 -27.29
C LYS A 118 22.55 27.26 -27.97
N PRO A 119 23.83 26.85 -27.92
CA PRO A 119 24.92 27.61 -28.51
C PRO A 119 24.87 27.52 -30.04
N ASN A 120 25.59 28.42 -30.71
CA ASN A 120 25.91 28.22 -32.11
C ASN A 120 26.84 26.99 -32.27
N VAL A 121 26.97 26.49 -33.51
CA VAL A 121 27.76 25.28 -33.80
C VAL A 121 29.23 25.42 -33.35
N VAL A 122 29.83 26.61 -33.49
CA VAL A 122 31.25 26.83 -33.15
C VAL A 122 31.47 26.69 -31.64
N ASP A 123 30.63 27.34 -30.84
CA ASP A 123 30.75 27.35 -29.39
C ASP A 123 30.40 25.99 -28.77
N GLY A 124 29.43 25.28 -29.37
CA GLY A 124 29.03 23.93 -28.97
C GLY A 124 29.95 22.80 -29.46
N THR A 125 30.99 23.10 -30.25
CA THR A 125 31.92 22.09 -30.78
C THR A 125 33.22 22.04 -29.98
N PHE A 126 33.57 20.85 -29.52
CA PHE A 126 34.85 20.56 -28.89
C PHE A 126 35.97 20.35 -29.93
N SER A 127 36.99 21.20 -29.89
CA SER A 127 38.08 21.25 -30.86
C SER A 127 39.38 21.73 -30.21
N PRO A 128 40.55 21.56 -30.85
CA PRO A 128 41.81 22.07 -30.30
C PRO A 128 41.80 23.59 -30.02
N ALA A 129 41.03 24.36 -30.79
CA ALA A 129 40.94 25.81 -30.60
C ALA A 129 39.99 26.20 -29.46
N SER A 130 39.05 25.33 -29.08
CA SER A 130 38.07 25.59 -28.04
C SER A 130 38.38 24.90 -26.71
N GLU A 131 39.33 23.97 -26.66
CA GLU A 131 39.65 23.12 -25.50
C GLU A 131 39.85 23.92 -24.20
N SER A 132 40.57 25.04 -24.23
CA SER A 132 40.82 25.89 -23.06
C SER A 132 39.58 26.54 -22.46
N THR A 133 38.45 26.50 -23.16
CA THR A 133 37.16 27.04 -22.70
C THR A 133 36.19 25.96 -22.22
N TRP A 134 36.62 24.70 -22.24
CA TRP A 134 35.89 23.54 -21.72
C TRP A 134 36.51 23.11 -20.40
N THR A 135 35.70 22.52 -19.54
CA THR A 135 36.12 22.06 -18.21
C THR A 135 36.29 20.55 -18.25
N GLU A 136 37.47 20.06 -17.84
CA GLU A 136 37.70 18.63 -17.65
C GLU A 136 36.90 18.15 -16.43
N MET A 137 36.16 17.05 -16.58
CA MET A 137 35.39 16.47 -15.48
C MET A 137 36.32 15.82 -14.46
N ILE A 138 36.07 16.12 -13.19
CA ILE A 138 36.73 15.51 -12.04
C ILE A 138 36.02 14.20 -11.61
N GLU A 139 36.72 13.34 -10.86
CA GLU A 139 36.18 12.07 -10.34
C GLU A 139 35.93 12.12 -8.84
N GLN A 140 34.80 11.58 -8.40
CA GLN A 140 34.42 11.55 -6.98
C GLN A 140 35.43 10.82 -6.09
N GLY A 141 36.15 9.83 -6.64
CA GLY A 141 37.20 9.11 -5.94
C GLY A 141 38.54 9.84 -5.81
N ASP A 142 38.70 11.02 -6.43
CA ASP A 142 39.96 11.76 -6.37
C ASP A 142 40.22 12.36 -4.98
N PRO A 143 41.44 12.29 -4.43
CA PRO A 143 41.77 12.87 -3.11
C PRO A 143 41.51 14.38 -2.97
N GLY A 144 41.45 15.12 -4.09
CA GLY A 144 41.16 16.56 -4.13
C GLY A 144 39.72 16.90 -4.50
N PHE A 145 38.82 15.91 -4.61
CA PHE A 145 37.48 16.11 -5.14
C PHE A 145 36.71 17.22 -4.42
N ASP A 146 36.71 17.23 -3.09
CA ASP A 146 35.93 18.20 -2.31
C ASP A 146 36.42 19.65 -2.49
N SER A 147 37.74 19.85 -2.66
CA SER A 147 38.29 21.19 -2.93
C SER A 147 38.04 21.65 -4.36
N ASP A 148 38.04 20.71 -5.31
CA ASP A 148 37.97 21.01 -6.75
C ASP A 148 36.52 21.09 -7.25
N LYS A 149 35.59 20.36 -6.63
CA LYS A 149 34.17 20.30 -7.01
C LYS A 149 33.50 21.67 -7.15
N PRO A 150 33.68 22.64 -6.23
CA PRO A 150 33.10 23.98 -6.39
C PRO A 150 33.59 24.74 -7.63
N LEU A 151 34.77 24.40 -8.15
CA LEU A 151 35.42 25.10 -9.26
C LEU A 151 35.22 24.36 -10.60
N ASN A 152 35.33 23.03 -10.58
CA ASN A 152 35.48 22.21 -11.79
C ASN A 152 34.27 21.32 -12.09
N ALA A 153 33.30 21.21 -11.16
CA ALA A 153 32.07 20.45 -11.39
C ALA A 153 30.83 21.35 -11.45
N LEU A 154 30.92 22.62 -11.05
CA LEU A 154 29.77 23.52 -10.96
C LEU A 154 29.21 23.84 -12.35
N LEU A 155 27.93 23.54 -12.55
CA LEU A 155 27.17 24.04 -13.70
C LEU A 155 26.74 25.47 -13.36
N THR A 156 27.32 26.49 -14.00
CA THR A 156 27.04 27.92 -13.71
C THR A 156 25.57 28.26 -14.00
N PRO A 157 24.66 28.27 -13.02
CA PRO A 157 23.24 28.12 -13.25
C PRO A 157 22.55 29.49 -13.11
N THR A 158 22.59 30.33 -14.15
CA THR A 158 21.76 31.54 -14.20
C THR A 158 20.53 31.27 -15.04
N GLY A 159 19.33 31.51 -14.50
CA GLY A 159 18.07 31.40 -15.25
C GLY A 159 17.42 30.01 -15.24
N GLY A 160 17.77 29.16 -14.26
CA GLY A 160 17.11 27.87 -14.02
C GLY A 160 17.31 26.80 -15.11
N LYS A 161 18.29 27.00 -16.01
CA LYS A 161 18.56 26.09 -17.13
C LYS A 161 20.05 25.96 -17.41
N SER A 162 20.50 24.73 -17.63
CA SER A 162 21.88 24.38 -17.99
C SER A 162 21.88 23.39 -19.16
N LEU A 163 22.41 23.81 -20.31
CA LEU A 163 22.64 22.96 -21.47
C LEU A 163 24.10 22.52 -21.51
N VAL A 164 24.36 21.26 -21.20
CA VAL A 164 25.72 20.74 -21.05
C VAL A 164 26.14 19.92 -22.27
N TYR A 165 27.09 20.46 -23.02
CA TYR A 165 27.73 19.79 -24.15
C TYR A 165 28.96 19.04 -23.69
N LEU A 166 29.26 17.92 -24.33
CA LEU A 166 30.30 16.98 -23.90
C LEU A 166 31.34 16.74 -25.00
N GLY A 167 32.59 16.61 -24.60
CA GLY A 167 33.74 16.43 -25.47
C GLY A 167 34.72 15.41 -24.91
N VAL A 168 35.45 14.70 -25.77
CA VAL A 168 36.57 13.84 -25.35
C VAL A 168 37.81 14.15 -26.17
N THR A 169 38.96 14.06 -25.52
CA THR A 169 40.26 14.01 -26.20
C THR A 169 40.72 12.57 -26.34
N VAL A 170 41.18 12.22 -27.54
CA VAL A 170 41.64 10.87 -27.85
C VAL A 170 43.05 10.96 -28.41
N ALA A 171 44.00 10.37 -27.70
CA ALA A 171 45.36 10.24 -28.22
C ALA A 171 45.37 9.27 -29.42
N PRO A 172 46.17 9.52 -30.48
CA PRO A 172 46.20 8.68 -31.69
C PRO A 172 46.50 7.19 -31.44
N SER A 173 47.15 6.85 -30.33
CA SER A 173 47.48 5.47 -29.90
C SER A 173 46.34 4.76 -29.16
N THR A 174 45.30 5.47 -28.74
CA THR A 174 44.28 5.00 -27.76
C THR A 174 42.97 4.51 -28.41
N LEU A 175 42.90 4.53 -29.75
CA LEU A 175 41.71 4.28 -30.59
C LEU A 175 41.27 2.81 -30.71
N ARG A 176 41.56 1.94 -29.73
CA ARG A 176 41.13 0.54 -29.78
C ARG A 176 40.29 0.16 -28.57
N GLY A 177 39.00 0.00 -28.76
CA GLY A 177 38.06 -0.61 -27.80
C GLY A 177 36.96 0.32 -27.31
N ASP A 178 36.19 -0.19 -26.34
CA ASP A 178 35.04 0.48 -25.76
C ASP A 178 35.42 1.14 -24.43
N TYR A 179 34.85 2.32 -24.20
CA TYR A 179 35.02 3.12 -22.99
C TYR A 179 33.66 3.46 -22.40
N GLN A 180 33.58 3.44 -21.07
CA GLN A 180 32.38 3.72 -20.30
C GLN A 180 32.67 4.63 -19.11
N GLY A 181 31.69 5.40 -18.67
CA GLY A 181 31.79 6.22 -17.47
C GLY A 181 30.41 6.43 -16.86
N LYS A 182 30.37 6.64 -15.55
CA LYS A 182 29.15 7.04 -14.84
C LYS A 182 29.25 8.52 -14.51
N MET A 183 28.38 9.32 -15.14
CA MET A 183 28.22 10.72 -14.73
C MET A 183 27.19 10.82 -13.61
N VAL A 184 27.47 11.71 -12.65
CA VAL A 184 26.61 12.05 -11.53
C VAL A 184 26.23 13.52 -11.66
N LEU A 185 24.92 13.76 -11.61
CA LEU A 185 24.34 15.09 -11.42
C LEU A 185 23.96 15.21 -9.94
N GLU A 186 24.49 16.21 -9.25
CA GLU A 186 24.25 16.45 -7.83
C GLU A 186 23.69 17.87 -7.63
N GLU A 187 22.65 18.01 -6.82
CA GLU A 187 22.21 19.30 -6.30
C GLU A 187 22.68 19.45 -4.85
N SER A 188 23.15 20.62 -4.45
CA SER A 188 23.44 20.94 -3.05
C SER A 188 22.87 22.30 -2.64
N SER A 189 22.43 22.42 -1.39
CA SER A 189 22.09 23.70 -0.75
C SER A 189 23.30 24.27 0.00
N THR A 190 23.43 25.59 0.03
CA THR A 190 24.37 26.32 0.88
C THR A 190 23.73 26.85 2.17
N VAL A 191 22.41 26.68 2.32
CA VAL A 191 21.67 26.97 3.55
C VAL A 191 21.59 25.69 4.37
N PRO A 192 21.98 25.70 5.67
CA PRO A 192 21.82 24.56 6.56
C PRO A 192 20.36 24.12 6.61
N ASP A 193 20.13 22.82 6.77
CA ASP A 193 18.79 22.34 7.02
C ASP A 193 18.29 22.87 8.38
N ILE A 194 17.10 23.45 8.38
CA ILE A 194 16.45 24.06 9.54
C ILE A 194 15.04 23.53 9.73
N VAL A 195 14.64 22.54 8.92
CA VAL A 195 13.29 21.97 8.94
C VAL A 195 13.43 20.54 9.44
N GLY A 196 12.65 20.18 10.45
CA GLY A 196 12.64 18.80 10.93
C GLY A 196 11.94 17.85 9.95
N PRO A 197 12.03 16.53 10.18
CA PRO A 197 11.43 15.53 9.30
C PRO A 197 9.94 15.75 9.10
N GLY A 198 9.41 15.51 7.90
CA GLY A 198 7.97 15.49 7.67
C GLY A 198 7.33 14.30 8.40
N ILE A 199 6.11 14.46 8.93
CA ILE A 199 5.37 13.38 9.61
C ILE A 199 3.97 13.28 9.02
N GLU A 200 3.56 12.06 8.64
CA GLU A 200 2.19 11.73 8.24
C GLU A 200 1.65 10.58 9.08
N HIS A 201 0.38 10.69 9.48
CA HIS A 201 -0.32 9.68 10.27
C HIS A 201 -1.81 9.64 9.90
N THR A 202 -2.36 8.43 9.84
CA THR A 202 -3.81 8.20 9.72
C THR A 202 -4.37 7.84 11.09
N PRO A 203 -5.20 8.72 11.70
CA PRO A 203 -5.77 8.46 13.02
C PRO A 203 -6.72 7.27 13.02
N PHE A 204 -6.77 6.56 14.15
CA PHE A 204 -7.77 5.53 14.41
C PHE A 204 -8.72 5.99 15.52
N ASN A 205 -9.98 5.57 15.44
CA ASN A 205 -11.04 6.06 16.32
C ASN A 205 -11.26 5.17 17.54
N ASP A 206 -11.85 3.98 17.37
CA ASP A 206 -12.09 3.04 18.48
C ASP A 206 -11.31 1.77 18.27
N VAL A 207 -10.74 1.25 19.35
CA VAL A 207 -9.99 -0.01 19.41
C VAL A 207 -10.55 -0.85 20.54
N VAL A 208 -11.09 -2.03 20.22
CA VAL A 208 -11.44 -3.04 21.22
C VAL A 208 -10.15 -3.70 21.69
N LEU A 209 -9.86 -3.58 22.98
CA LEU A 209 -8.67 -4.15 23.59
C LEU A 209 -8.78 -5.66 23.69
N ILE A 210 -7.80 -6.38 23.16
CA ILE A 210 -7.57 -7.81 23.42
C ILE A 210 -6.15 -7.96 23.97
N ASP A 211 -5.75 -9.15 24.41
CA ASP A 211 -4.44 -9.40 25.02
C ASP A 211 -3.28 -9.44 24.00
N ILE A 212 -3.21 -8.43 23.12
CA ILE A 212 -2.12 -8.22 22.17
C ILE A 212 -1.65 -6.75 22.18
N PRO A 213 -0.42 -6.45 21.71
CA PRO A 213 0.05 -5.08 21.57
C PRO A 213 -0.78 -4.24 20.59
N ILE A 214 -0.93 -2.94 20.88
CA ILE A 214 -1.57 -1.98 19.98
C ILE A 214 -0.51 -1.30 19.14
N GLY A 215 -0.61 -1.45 17.83
CA GLY A 215 0.24 -0.77 16.87
C GLY A 215 -0.16 0.68 16.62
N VAL A 216 0.82 1.57 16.59
CA VAL A 216 0.64 2.98 16.23
C VAL A 216 1.74 3.37 15.25
N GLY A 217 1.35 3.55 13.98
CA GLY A 217 2.28 3.81 12.88
C GLY A 217 2.25 5.25 12.37
N ALA A 218 3.37 5.71 11.85
CA ALA A 218 3.49 6.96 11.11
C ALA A 218 4.45 6.79 9.92
N VAL A 219 4.42 7.74 8.99
CA VAL A 219 5.39 7.85 7.91
C VAL A 219 6.22 9.10 8.15
N LEU A 220 7.54 8.95 8.19
CA LEU A 220 8.48 10.06 8.30
C LEU A 220 9.11 10.34 6.95
N TYR A 221 9.30 11.61 6.61
CA TYR A 221 9.92 12.06 5.38
C TYR A 221 11.19 12.84 5.69
N GLU A 222 12.32 12.40 5.13
CA GLU A 222 13.62 13.03 5.40
C GLU A 222 14.60 12.86 4.24
N GLU A 223 15.48 13.84 4.02
CA GLU A 223 16.47 13.85 2.96
C GLU A 223 17.74 13.05 3.32
N PRO A 224 18.13 12.05 2.51
CA PRO A 224 19.40 11.35 2.70
C PRO A 224 20.61 12.32 2.65
N PRO A 225 21.67 12.08 3.45
CA PRO A 225 21.90 10.88 4.25
C PRO A 225 21.24 10.89 5.63
N THR A 226 20.51 11.96 6.00
CA THR A 226 19.96 12.07 7.34
C THR A 226 18.87 11.03 7.58
N VAL A 227 18.93 10.38 8.74
CA VAL A 227 17.93 9.38 9.15
C VAL A 227 17.14 9.97 10.31
N PRO A 228 15.80 10.08 10.17
CA PRO A 228 14.99 10.68 11.21
C PRO A 228 14.86 9.74 12.42
N VAL A 229 14.76 10.30 13.61
CA VAL A 229 14.41 9.58 14.84
C VAL A 229 13.01 9.97 15.23
N GLY A 230 12.05 9.05 15.08
CA GLY A 230 10.67 9.25 15.53
C GLY A 230 10.47 8.87 17.00
N THR A 231 9.52 9.53 17.66
CA THR A 231 9.03 9.18 19.00
C THR A 231 7.51 9.27 19.03
N LEU A 232 6.85 8.25 19.57
CA LEU A 232 5.43 8.30 19.92
C LEU A 232 5.29 8.72 21.38
N HIS A 233 4.50 9.74 21.62
CA HIS A 233 4.12 10.19 22.96
C HIS A 233 2.66 9.82 23.19
N PHE A 234 2.34 9.14 24.29
CA PHE A 234 0.97 8.70 24.58
C PHE A 234 0.63 8.76 26.07
N ARG A 235 -0.66 8.87 26.40
CA ARG A 235 -1.20 8.76 27.75
C ARG A 235 -2.69 8.42 27.74
N LEU A 236 -3.26 8.06 28.88
CA LEU A 236 -4.72 8.09 29.04
C LEU A 236 -5.16 9.52 29.37
N ALA A 237 -6.29 9.94 28.83
CA ALA A 237 -6.85 11.26 29.07
C ALA A 237 -7.09 11.46 30.57
N GLY A 238 -6.52 12.54 31.12
CA GLY A 238 -6.52 12.82 32.56
C GLY A 238 -5.18 12.54 33.24
N ASP A 239 -4.31 11.73 32.63
CA ASP A 239 -2.96 11.53 33.14
C ASP A 239 -2.10 12.79 32.89
N PRO A 240 -1.30 13.23 33.89
CA PRO A 240 -0.54 14.47 33.75
C PRO A 240 0.71 14.33 32.86
N VAL A 241 1.17 13.10 32.59
CA VAL A 241 2.47 12.84 31.96
C VAL A 241 2.28 11.94 30.74
N PHE A 242 2.90 12.34 29.62
CA PHE A 242 3.03 11.47 28.45
C PHE A 242 4.14 10.45 28.66
N GLN A 243 3.84 9.19 28.38
CA GLN A 243 4.82 8.13 28.22
C GLN A 243 5.33 8.14 26.78
N THR A 244 6.52 7.58 26.56
CA THR A 244 7.14 7.51 25.23
C THR A 244 7.29 6.07 24.78
N ALA A 245 6.98 5.78 23.52
CA ALA A 245 7.33 4.55 22.85
C ALA A 245 8.25 4.87 21.67
N SER A 246 9.39 4.16 21.61
CA SER A 246 10.29 4.19 20.48
C SER A 246 9.94 3.04 19.52
N ALA A 247 10.13 3.26 18.24
CA ALA A 247 9.69 2.38 17.17
C ALA A 247 10.86 1.71 16.43
N GLY A 248 10.54 0.63 15.72
CA GLY A 248 11.33 0.24 14.56
C GLY A 248 11.15 1.28 13.44
N LEU A 249 12.25 1.70 12.83
CA LEU A 249 12.23 2.57 11.66
C LEU A 249 12.69 1.76 10.44
N THR A 250 11.83 1.64 9.43
CA THR A 250 12.15 0.90 8.20
C THR A 250 12.14 1.82 6.99
N LEU A 251 13.23 1.87 6.23
CA LEU A 251 13.30 2.64 4.99
C LEU A 251 12.38 2.02 3.92
N ASP A 252 11.60 2.85 3.23
CA ASP A 252 10.78 2.41 2.11
C ASP A 252 11.67 1.98 0.92
N PRO A 253 11.59 0.72 0.46
CA PRO A 253 12.43 0.23 -0.64
C PRO A 253 12.18 0.94 -1.97
N LYS A 254 11.05 1.65 -2.13
CA LYS A 254 10.67 2.38 -3.35
C LYS A 254 10.93 3.89 -3.24
N ASN A 255 11.09 4.42 -2.02
CA ASN A 255 11.31 5.84 -1.79
C ASN A 255 12.40 6.04 -0.72
N PRO A 256 13.63 6.44 -1.09
CA PRO A 256 14.74 6.57 -0.17
C PRO A 256 14.60 7.72 0.85
N MET A 257 13.54 8.52 0.76
CA MET A 257 13.24 9.61 1.70
C MET A 257 12.10 9.28 2.66
N ARG A 258 11.51 8.09 2.52
CA ARG A 258 10.31 7.71 3.26
C ARG A 258 10.67 6.61 4.25
N TYR A 259 10.35 6.83 5.51
CA TYR A 259 10.59 5.89 6.59
C TYR A 259 9.26 5.50 7.25
N ILE A 260 9.07 4.20 7.48
CA ILE A 260 7.94 3.65 8.20
C ILE A 260 8.32 3.62 9.69
N PHE A 261 7.65 4.44 10.48
CA PHE A 261 7.73 4.45 11.94
C PHE A 261 6.67 3.52 12.50
N ASP A 262 7.11 2.51 13.25
CA ASP A 262 6.26 1.45 13.78
C ASP A 262 6.45 1.26 15.29
N ALA A 263 5.55 1.85 16.09
CA ALA A 263 5.55 1.69 17.54
C ALA A 263 4.47 0.67 17.95
N ALA A 264 4.80 -0.17 18.92
CA ALA A 264 3.86 -1.06 19.58
C ALA A 264 3.71 -0.67 21.05
N LEU A 265 2.48 -0.49 21.50
CA LEU A 265 2.12 -0.32 22.91
C LEU A 265 1.84 -1.72 23.48
N PRO A 266 2.69 -2.26 24.37
CA PRO A 266 2.50 -3.61 24.89
C PRO A 266 1.15 -3.80 25.59
N ALA A 267 0.63 -5.03 25.55
CA ALA A 267 -0.57 -5.40 26.28
C ALA A 267 -0.43 -5.03 27.77
N GLY A 268 -1.50 -4.45 28.34
CA GLY A 268 -1.53 -4.00 29.74
C GLY A 268 -0.87 -2.66 30.04
N ILE A 269 -0.15 -2.03 29.09
CA ILE A 269 0.36 -0.65 29.27
C ILE A 269 -0.77 0.38 29.19
N VAL A 270 -1.79 0.11 28.39
CA VAL A 270 -2.97 0.96 28.24
C VAL A 270 -4.21 0.23 28.77
N ALA A 271 -5.03 0.97 29.51
CA ALA A 271 -6.31 0.50 30.03
C ALA A 271 -7.47 1.11 29.22
N PRO A 272 -8.70 0.57 29.34
CA PRO A 272 -9.86 1.19 28.71
C PRO A 272 -10.02 2.66 29.09
N GLY A 273 -10.32 3.51 28.11
CA GLY A 273 -10.36 4.95 28.27
C GLY A 273 -10.02 5.68 26.97
N VAL A 274 -9.76 6.98 27.03
CA VAL A 274 -9.35 7.75 25.85
C VAL A 274 -7.84 7.84 25.81
N LEU A 275 -7.21 7.25 24.80
CA LEU A 275 -5.79 7.40 24.49
C LEU A 275 -5.57 8.76 23.82
N GLU A 276 -4.70 9.58 24.39
CA GLU A 276 -4.20 10.81 23.78
C GLU A 276 -2.77 10.57 23.32
N TYR A 277 -2.46 10.92 22.06
CA TYR A 277 -1.12 10.70 21.53
C TYR A 277 -0.71 11.71 20.46
N TYR A 278 0.59 11.85 20.26
CA TYR A 278 1.21 12.66 19.21
C TYR A 278 2.60 12.11 18.87
N PHE A 279 3.16 12.55 17.75
CA PHE A 279 4.48 12.15 17.29
C PHE A 279 5.44 13.33 17.34
N THR A 280 6.70 13.04 17.61
CA THR A 280 7.82 13.93 17.28
C THR A 280 8.83 13.22 16.40
N ALA A 281 9.57 13.96 15.58
CA ALA A 281 10.66 13.42 14.78
C ALA A 281 11.83 14.41 14.77
N LEU A 282 13.05 13.90 14.94
CA LEU A 282 14.30 14.67 14.90
C LEU A 282 15.15 14.23 13.71
N ASP A 283 15.79 15.17 13.02
CA ASP A 283 16.87 14.86 12.07
C ASP A 283 18.24 14.73 12.78
N GLU A 284 19.31 14.51 12.01
CA GLU A 284 20.69 14.46 12.54
C GLU A 284 21.20 15.83 13.05
N TYR A 285 20.56 16.92 12.62
CA TYR A 285 20.87 18.30 13.02
C TYR A 285 20.07 18.78 14.24
N GLN A 286 19.23 17.91 14.81
CA GLN A 286 18.33 18.20 15.93
C GLN A 286 17.19 19.17 15.60
N ASN A 287 16.84 19.31 14.31
CA ASN A 287 15.60 19.96 13.91
C ASN A 287 14.43 19.04 14.21
N GLU A 288 13.44 19.54 14.95
CA GLU A 288 12.29 18.77 15.40
C GLU A 288 11.02 19.13 14.63
N SER A 289 10.24 18.10 14.28
CA SER A 289 8.86 18.22 13.83
C SER A 289 7.92 17.53 14.82
N ARG A 290 6.68 18.02 14.89
CA ARG A 290 5.60 17.46 15.72
C ARG A 290 4.33 17.24 14.89
N LEU A 291 3.62 16.15 15.16
CA LEU A 291 2.30 15.90 14.60
C LEU A 291 1.31 15.44 15.71
N PRO A 292 0.20 16.17 15.97
CA PRO A 292 -0.22 17.42 15.31
C PRO A 292 0.76 18.61 15.49
N PRO A 293 0.75 19.64 14.63
CA PRO A 293 1.75 20.72 14.69
C PRO A 293 1.51 21.73 15.83
N VAL A 294 0.28 21.86 16.33
CA VAL A 294 -0.07 22.81 17.39
C VAL A 294 0.13 22.15 18.75
N GLU A 295 0.97 22.74 19.60
CA GLU A 295 1.16 22.27 20.97
C GLU A 295 -0.16 22.27 21.75
N GLY A 296 -0.44 21.16 22.45
CA GLY A 296 -1.72 20.94 23.12
C GLY A 296 -2.77 20.22 22.27
N ASP A 297 -2.58 20.10 20.95
CA ASP A 297 -3.40 19.24 20.11
C ASP A 297 -2.86 17.79 20.14
N TYR A 298 -3.79 16.84 20.23
CA TYR A 298 -3.49 15.41 20.28
C TYR A 298 -4.49 14.64 19.43
N TYR A 299 -4.03 13.52 18.88
CA TYR A 299 -4.94 12.50 18.39
C TYR A 299 -5.61 11.82 19.58
N ARG A 300 -6.87 11.42 19.40
CA ARG A 300 -7.67 10.77 20.43
C ARG A 300 -8.26 9.49 19.89
N ALA A 301 -8.01 8.39 20.56
CA ALA A 301 -8.62 7.09 20.27
C ALA A 301 -9.33 6.57 21.51
N ASN A 302 -10.51 5.97 21.34
CA ASN A 302 -11.25 5.34 22.41
C ASN A 302 -10.83 3.87 22.53
N LEU A 303 -10.19 3.53 23.64
CA LEU A 303 -9.83 2.16 23.99
C LEU A 303 -11.01 1.52 24.72
N VAL A 304 -11.68 0.62 24.03
CA VAL A 304 -12.88 -0.05 24.51
C VAL A 304 -12.46 -1.35 25.19
N PRO A 305 -13.00 -1.70 26.38
CA PRO A 305 -12.75 -3.00 26.98
C PRO A 305 -13.07 -4.14 26.00
N GLU A 306 -12.42 -5.29 26.13
CA GLU A 306 -12.57 -6.44 25.22
C GLU A 306 -14.02 -6.76 24.85
N PHE A 307 -14.91 -6.84 25.84
CA PHE A 307 -16.33 -7.13 25.61
C PHE A 307 -17.23 -5.89 25.66
N GLY A 308 -16.62 -4.70 25.57
CA GLY A 308 -17.32 -3.42 25.53
C GLY A 308 -18.14 -3.24 24.25
N THR A 309 -18.97 -2.20 24.22
CA THR A 309 -19.82 -1.89 23.07
C THR A 309 -19.33 -0.64 22.35
N VAL A 310 -19.10 -0.76 21.04
CA VAL A 310 -18.87 0.35 20.12
C VAL A 310 -20.18 0.73 19.45
N THR A 311 -20.51 2.02 19.42
CA THR A 311 -21.72 2.52 18.74
C THR A 311 -21.35 3.47 17.61
N ARG A 312 -21.98 3.26 16.44
CA ARG A 312 -21.86 4.14 15.27
C ARG A 312 -23.23 4.67 14.87
N SER A 313 -23.28 5.96 14.55
CA SER A 313 -24.49 6.55 13.96
C SER A 313 -24.65 6.10 12.51
N MET A 314 -25.88 5.91 12.07
CA MET A 314 -26.23 5.49 10.71
C MET A 314 -27.25 6.44 10.10
N THR A 315 -27.30 6.43 8.77
CA THR A 315 -28.34 7.11 7.99
C THR A 315 -28.98 6.13 7.01
N SER A 316 -30.10 6.52 6.41
CA SER A 316 -30.77 5.71 5.38
C SER A 316 -29.93 5.49 4.12
N ALA A 317 -28.80 6.19 3.96
CA ALA A 317 -27.85 5.95 2.88
C ALA A 317 -27.07 4.64 3.05
N GLY A 318 -27.16 3.97 4.21
CA GLY A 318 -26.31 2.84 4.55
C GLY A 318 -24.90 3.32 4.90
N GLY A 319 -23.92 2.41 4.82
CA GLY A 319 -22.53 2.74 5.09
C GLY A 319 -21.73 1.56 5.64
N ARG A 320 -20.43 1.80 5.84
CA ARG A 320 -19.51 0.83 6.42
C ARG A 320 -19.19 1.22 7.86
N VAL A 321 -19.31 0.25 8.75
CA VAL A 321 -18.87 0.34 10.16
C VAL A 321 -17.63 -0.51 10.28
N ASP A 322 -16.52 0.11 10.69
CA ASP A 322 -15.27 -0.58 11.03
C ASP A 322 -14.98 -0.40 12.52
N VAL A 323 -14.56 -1.49 13.16
CA VAL A 323 -14.16 -1.54 14.56
C VAL A 323 -12.85 -2.31 14.63
N ALA A 324 -11.77 -1.63 15.02
CA ALA A 324 -10.50 -2.31 15.26
C ALA A 324 -10.63 -3.23 16.48
N VAL A 325 -10.04 -4.42 16.38
CA VAL A 325 -10.00 -5.42 17.45
C VAL A 325 -8.53 -5.80 17.62
N GLY A 326 -7.92 -5.40 18.75
CA GLY A 326 -6.48 -5.50 18.96
C GLY A 326 -5.68 -4.43 18.21
N ASP A 327 -4.80 -4.85 17.30
CA ASP A 327 -3.91 -3.94 16.58
C ASP A 327 -4.67 -3.16 15.46
N PRO A 328 -4.82 -1.82 15.56
CA PRO A 328 -5.59 -1.03 14.59
C PRO A 328 -4.94 -0.92 13.21
N ARG A 329 -3.70 -1.40 13.04
CA ARG A 329 -3.06 -1.50 11.73
C ARG A 329 -3.56 -2.70 10.94
N ARG A 330 -4.19 -3.67 11.61
CA ARG A 330 -4.79 -4.85 11.00
C ARG A 330 -6.27 -4.60 10.71
N PRO A 331 -6.84 -5.25 9.68
CA PRO A 331 -8.28 -5.21 9.46
C PRO A 331 -9.03 -5.75 10.69
N GLY A 332 -10.00 -4.98 11.17
CA GLY A 332 -10.85 -5.37 12.29
C GLY A 332 -12.19 -5.94 11.86
N PHE A 333 -13.14 -5.93 12.80
CA PHE A 333 -14.55 -6.18 12.50
C PHE A 333 -15.07 -5.14 11.51
N SER A 334 -15.80 -5.58 10.49
CA SER A 334 -16.50 -4.66 9.62
C SER A 334 -17.90 -5.12 9.23
N LEU A 335 -18.78 -4.14 9.04
CA LEU A 335 -20.15 -4.33 8.62
C LEU A 335 -20.52 -3.29 7.58
N SER A 336 -20.83 -3.74 6.36
CA SER A 336 -21.31 -2.91 5.27
C SER A 336 -22.82 -3.06 5.14
N VAL A 337 -23.55 -2.01 5.52
CA VAL A 337 -25.01 -1.95 5.47
C VAL A 337 -25.47 -1.28 4.17
N PRO A 338 -26.39 -1.91 3.41
CA PRO A 338 -26.87 -1.34 2.16
C PRO A 338 -27.74 -0.10 2.38
N ALA A 339 -27.81 0.75 1.35
CA ALA A 339 -28.74 1.87 1.32
C ALA A 339 -30.21 1.40 1.36
N GLY A 340 -31.08 2.23 1.96
CA GLY A 340 -32.50 1.95 2.12
C GLY A 340 -32.86 1.34 3.49
N THR A 341 -31.87 1.09 4.34
CA THR A 341 -32.11 0.64 5.72
C THR A 341 -32.31 1.84 6.65
N THR A 342 -33.47 1.92 7.28
CA THR A 342 -33.77 2.95 8.28
C THR A 342 -33.22 2.54 9.65
N LEU A 343 -31.96 2.88 9.91
CA LEU A 343 -31.29 2.68 11.20
C LEU A 343 -30.71 4.01 11.69
N GLN A 344 -30.87 4.29 12.99
CA GLN A 344 -30.26 5.47 13.63
C GLN A 344 -28.82 5.20 14.09
N SER A 345 -28.57 3.98 14.56
CA SER A 345 -27.25 3.56 15.03
C SER A 345 -27.06 2.06 14.93
N ILE A 346 -25.81 1.63 14.92
CA ILE A 346 -25.37 0.24 15.04
C ILE A 346 -24.51 0.13 16.29
N SER A 347 -24.75 -0.93 17.07
CA SER A 347 -23.87 -1.32 18.18
C SER A 347 -23.14 -2.60 17.83
N VAL A 348 -21.85 -2.68 18.16
CA VAL A 348 -21.01 -3.87 18.00
C VAL A 348 -20.35 -4.16 19.33
N SER A 349 -20.45 -5.40 19.81
CA SER A 349 -19.82 -5.84 21.06
C SER A 349 -19.26 -7.24 20.86
N GLN A 350 -17.96 -7.41 21.07
CA GLN A 350 -17.36 -8.74 21.12
C GLN A 350 -17.90 -9.49 22.34
N LYS A 351 -18.10 -10.80 22.20
CA LYS A 351 -18.58 -11.67 23.25
C LYS A 351 -17.50 -12.64 23.66
N ASP A 352 -17.44 -12.91 24.95
CA ASP A 352 -16.59 -13.95 25.52
C ASP A 352 -17.06 -15.31 24.99
N PRO A 353 -16.22 -16.02 24.19
CA PRO A 353 -16.58 -17.32 23.64
C PRO A 353 -16.96 -18.36 24.69
N SER A 354 -16.42 -18.25 25.90
CA SER A 354 -16.67 -19.20 26.99
C SER A 354 -18.02 -19.00 27.68
N LEU A 355 -18.66 -17.84 27.47
CA LEU A 355 -19.94 -17.47 28.10
C LEU A 355 -21.13 -17.57 27.15
N ILE A 356 -20.90 -17.94 25.89
CA ILE A 356 -21.95 -18.13 24.89
C ILE A 356 -22.12 -19.62 24.55
N PRO A 357 -23.30 -20.06 24.05
CA PRO A 357 -23.55 -21.48 23.78
C PRO A 357 -22.52 -22.08 22.82
N THR A 358 -22.24 -23.38 22.97
CA THR A 358 -21.31 -24.09 22.08
C THR A 358 -22.01 -24.62 20.83
N PHE A 359 -21.26 -24.82 19.75
CA PHE A 359 -21.72 -25.54 18.57
C PHE A 359 -21.00 -26.88 18.45
N LYS A 360 -21.74 -27.99 18.56
CA LYS A 360 -21.17 -29.36 18.56
C LYS A 360 -20.03 -29.51 19.57
N SER A 361 -20.20 -28.95 20.77
CA SER A 361 -19.21 -28.93 21.84
C SER A 361 -17.93 -28.13 21.55
N LEU A 362 -17.95 -27.27 20.53
CA LEU A 362 -16.88 -26.31 20.27
C LEU A 362 -17.33 -24.92 20.72
N ASP A 363 -16.43 -24.19 21.35
CA ASP A 363 -16.57 -22.75 21.55
C ASP A 363 -16.32 -22.04 20.21
N PRO A 364 -16.94 -20.86 19.98
CA PRO A 364 -16.59 -20.06 18.83
C PRO A 364 -15.15 -19.55 18.94
N VAL A 365 -14.47 -19.44 17.80
CA VAL A 365 -13.15 -18.79 17.70
C VAL A 365 -13.24 -17.32 18.12
N SER A 366 -14.26 -16.64 17.64
CA SER A 366 -14.61 -15.27 18.01
C SER A 366 -16.11 -15.07 17.85
N ALA A 367 -16.68 -14.15 18.62
CA ALA A 367 -18.11 -13.86 18.54
C ALA A 367 -18.41 -12.38 18.76
N PHE A 368 -19.40 -11.87 18.03
CA PHE A 368 -19.80 -10.48 18.03
C PHE A 368 -21.32 -10.37 18.04
N GLU A 369 -21.86 -9.55 18.94
CA GLU A 369 -23.25 -9.11 18.88
C GLU A 369 -23.32 -7.82 18.08
N VAL A 370 -24.21 -7.82 17.08
CA VAL A 370 -24.56 -6.64 16.30
C VAL A 370 -25.98 -6.23 16.69
N GLY A 371 -26.18 -4.94 16.98
CA GLY A 371 -27.47 -4.38 17.34
C GLY A 371 -27.85 -3.15 16.50
N PRO A 372 -29.11 -2.68 16.61
CA PRO A 372 -30.12 -3.16 17.57
C PRO A 372 -30.77 -4.50 17.16
N SER A 373 -31.12 -5.31 18.16
CA SER A 373 -31.80 -6.60 17.96
C SER A 373 -33.11 -6.44 17.18
N GLY A 374 -33.46 -7.45 16.38
CA GLY A 374 -34.65 -7.45 15.52
C GLY A 374 -34.51 -6.69 14.20
N THR A 375 -33.35 -6.05 13.96
CA THR A 375 -33.08 -5.41 12.66
C THR A 375 -33.00 -6.45 11.55
N ARG A 376 -33.73 -6.22 10.45
CA ARG A 376 -33.71 -7.03 9.24
C ARG A 376 -33.47 -6.16 8.01
N PHE A 377 -32.90 -6.74 6.96
CA PHE A 377 -32.56 -6.04 5.73
C PHE A 377 -33.29 -6.62 4.51
N SER A 378 -33.83 -5.72 3.68
CA SER A 378 -34.40 -6.08 2.36
C SER A 378 -33.33 -6.38 1.31
N ARG A 379 -32.09 -5.96 1.57
CA ARG A 379 -30.88 -6.29 0.81
C ARG A 379 -29.84 -6.74 1.82
N VAL A 380 -29.11 -7.81 1.55
CA VAL A 380 -28.13 -8.33 2.52
C VAL A 380 -27.04 -7.31 2.85
N ALA A 381 -26.60 -7.31 4.10
CA ALA A 381 -25.40 -6.61 4.55
C ALA A 381 -24.19 -7.54 4.46
N THR A 382 -22.98 -6.99 4.30
CA THR A 382 -21.74 -7.77 4.34
C THR A 382 -21.13 -7.66 5.72
N LEU A 383 -21.00 -8.79 6.42
CA LEU A 383 -20.36 -8.90 7.71
C LEU A 383 -18.97 -9.52 7.51
N THR A 384 -17.97 -8.94 8.17
CA THR A 384 -16.60 -9.45 8.20
C THR A 384 -16.12 -9.52 9.65
N ILE A 385 -15.68 -10.70 10.07
CA ILE A 385 -15.20 -10.97 11.42
C ILE A 385 -13.70 -11.34 11.34
N PRO A 386 -12.83 -10.69 12.13
CA PRO A 386 -11.43 -11.05 12.21
C PRO A 386 -11.19 -12.28 13.10
N TYR A 387 -10.08 -12.97 12.84
CA TYR A 387 -9.49 -13.99 13.72
C TYR A 387 -8.00 -13.72 13.90
N LEU A 388 -7.39 -14.36 14.91
CA LEU A 388 -5.96 -14.22 15.21
C LEU A 388 -5.19 -15.40 14.63
N ASP A 389 -4.10 -15.09 13.93
CA ASP A 389 -3.06 -15.99 13.42
C ASP A 389 -1.81 -15.09 13.27
N GLU A 390 -1.09 -14.88 14.38
CA GLU A 390 0.02 -13.93 14.49
C GLU A 390 1.34 -14.49 13.95
N ASP A 391 1.50 -15.81 13.91
CA ASP A 391 2.70 -16.49 13.43
C ASP A 391 2.56 -17.06 12.00
N ASP A 392 1.42 -16.81 11.34
CA ASP A 392 1.08 -17.22 9.99
C ASP A 392 1.24 -18.75 9.78
N ASP A 393 0.94 -19.55 10.80
CA ASP A 393 1.08 -21.01 10.76
C ASP A 393 -0.14 -21.72 10.13
N GLY A 394 -1.21 -20.95 9.86
CA GLY A 394 -2.48 -21.43 9.28
C GLY A 394 -3.43 -22.03 10.32
N LEU A 395 -3.13 -21.86 11.60
CA LEU A 395 -3.98 -22.20 12.72
C LEU A 395 -4.38 -20.94 13.48
N VAL A 396 -5.63 -20.90 13.90
CA VAL A 396 -6.13 -19.79 14.70
C VAL A 396 -5.52 -19.85 16.10
N ASP A 397 -4.86 -18.76 16.48
CA ASP A 397 -4.25 -18.59 17.80
C ASP A 397 -5.24 -18.84 18.94
N GLY A 398 -4.75 -19.49 20.00
CA GLY A 398 -5.54 -19.82 21.19
C GLY A 398 -6.54 -20.96 21.01
N THR A 399 -6.86 -21.37 19.78
CA THR A 399 -7.83 -22.45 19.51
C THR A 399 -7.23 -23.63 18.73
N GLY A 400 -6.19 -23.40 17.92
CA GLY A 400 -5.59 -24.40 17.03
C GLY A 400 -6.50 -24.85 15.89
N ALA A 401 -7.55 -24.07 15.60
CA ALA A 401 -8.48 -24.35 14.51
C ALA A 401 -7.84 -24.05 13.14
N ASP A 402 -8.02 -24.92 12.15
CA ASP A 402 -7.61 -24.63 10.77
C ASP A 402 -8.41 -23.44 10.22
N GLU A 403 -7.71 -22.35 9.91
CA GLU A 403 -8.32 -21.09 9.47
C GLU A 403 -9.21 -21.26 8.22
N LYS A 404 -8.89 -22.23 7.34
CA LYS A 404 -9.59 -22.42 6.06
C LYS A 404 -10.99 -23.03 6.26
N LEU A 405 -11.20 -23.63 7.41
CA LEU A 405 -12.46 -24.27 7.80
C LEU A 405 -13.42 -23.33 8.53
N LEU A 406 -13.00 -22.09 8.83
CA LEU A 406 -13.82 -21.12 9.53
C LEU A 406 -15.03 -20.71 8.71
N ARG A 407 -16.19 -20.67 9.36
CA ARG A 407 -17.44 -20.13 8.82
C ARG A 407 -18.14 -19.28 9.86
N ILE A 408 -18.92 -18.30 9.40
CA ILE A 408 -19.81 -17.49 10.21
C ILE A 408 -21.08 -18.29 10.51
N TYR A 409 -21.49 -18.24 11.77
CA TYR A 409 -22.76 -18.73 12.28
C TYR A 409 -23.48 -17.58 12.97
N TRP A 410 -24.81 -17.67 13.06
CA TRP A 410 -25.61 -16.78 13.89
C TRP A 410 -26.36 -17.59 14.95
N PHE A 411 -26.56 -17.02 16.12
CA PHE A 411 -27.30 -17.66 17.21
C PHE A 411 -28.78 -17.27 17.12
N ASP A 412 -29.67 -18.26 17.07
CA ASP A 412 -31.13 -18.02 16.94
C ASP A 412 -31.88 -17.93 18.27
N GLY A 413 -31.14 -17.91 19.38
CA GLY A 413 -31.69 -17.97 20.74
C GLY A 413 -31.73 -19.39 21.32
N ILE A 414 -31.58 -20.43 20.49
CA ILE A 414 -31.61 -21.83 20.88
C ILE A 414 -30.32 -22.53 20.45
N GLU A 415 -29.93 -22.38 19.19
CA GLU A 415 -28.76 -23.03 18.59
C GLU A 415 -28.08 -22.16 17.54
N TRP A 416 -26.85 -22.54 17.20
CA TRP A 416 -26.10 -21.90 16.12
C TRP A 416 -26.58 -22.38 14.75
N ARG A 417 -26.70 -21.42 13.83
CA ARG A 417 -27.14 -21.64 12.46
C ARG A 417 -26.09 -21.13 11.49
N VAL A 418 -25.82 -21.96 10.48
CA VAL A 418 -24.78 -21.67 9.49
C VAL A 418 -25.20 -20.44 8.69
N VAL A 419 -24.35 -19.41 8.65
CA VAL A 419 -24.40 -18.37 7.62
C VAL A 419 -23.53 -18.80 6.44
N GLY A 420 -22.33 -19.31 6.73
CA GLY A 420 -21.30 -19.67 5.74
C GLY A 420 -20.18 -18.63 5.70
N GLY A 421 -19.66 -18.33 4.53
CA GLY A 421 -18.65 -17.28 4.35
C GLY A 421 -17.39 -17.73 3.64
N SER A 422 -16.62 -16.75 3.19
CA SER A 422 -15.32 -16.91 2.56
C SER A 422 -14.22 -16.45 3.50
N VAL A 423 -13.15 -17.25 3.60
CA VAL A 423 -11.95 -16.94 4.40
C VAL A 423 -10.94 -16.20 3.51
N ASP A 424 -10.42 -15.09 4.02
CA ASP A 424 -9.26 -14.38 3.50
C ASP A 424 -8.08 -14.59 4.46
N VAL A 425 -7.26 -15.58 4.14
CA VAL A 425 -6.09 -16.01 4.92
C VAL A 425 -4.94 -15.02 4.91
N VAL A 426 -4.96 -14.00 4.03
CA VAL A 426 -3.90 -12.99 3.98
C VAL A 426 -4.17 -11.87 4.99
N ASN A 427 -5.45 -11.60 5.24
CA ASN A 427 -5.89 -10.53 6.12
C ASN A 427 -6.50 -11.04 7.43
N ASN A 428 -6.57 -12.36 7.62
CA ASN A 428 -7.18 -13.05 8.75
C ASN A 428 -8.65 -12.67 8.98
N LEU A 429 -9.44 -12.74 7.90
CA LEU A 429 -10.86 -12.34 7.89
C LEU A 429 -11.78 -13.45 7.39
N VAL A 430 -12.98 -13.54 7.96
CA VAL A 430 -14.09 -14.32 7.39
C VAL A 430 -15.23 -13.37 7.05
N SER A 431 -15.72 -13.43 5.81
CA SER A 431 -16.80 -12.56 5.33
C SER A 431 -18.02 -13.34 4.86
N ALA A 432 -19.22 -12.87 5.20
CA ALA A 432 -20.48 -13.44 4.71
C ALA A 432 -21.57 -12.38 4.54
N SER A 433 -22.62 -12.74 3.80
CA SER A 433 -23.81 -11.92 3.66
C SER A 433 -24.85 -12.26 4.74
N ILE A 434 -25.38 -11.25 5.41
CA ILE A 434 -26.36 -11.39 6.51
C ILE A 434 -27.66 -10.63 6.18
N SER A 435 -28.81 -11.15 6.61
CA SER A 435 -30.14 -10.53 6.42
C SER A 435 -30.66 -9.82 7.66
N HIS A 436 -29.99 -9.92 8.80
CA HIS A 436 -30.46 -9.39 10.07
C HIS A 436 -29.32 -9.17 11.06
N PHE A 437 -29.60 -8.51 12.17
CA PHE A 437 -28.69 -8.38 13.31
C PHE A 437 -28.94 -9.46 14.36
N SER A 438 -27.87 -10.06 14.85
CA SER A 438 -27.86 -11.10 15.89
C SER A 438 -26.46 -11.17 16.53
N VAL A 439 -26.27 -12.19 17.37
CA VAL A 439 -24.94 -12.69 17.76
C VAL A 439 -24.41 -13.57 16.62
N PHE A 440 -23.23 -13.23 16.13
CA PHE A 440 -22.50 -14.00 15.13
C PHE A 440 -21.23 -14.59 15.73
N GLY A 441 -20.82 -15.77 15.27
CA GLY A 441 -19.63 -16.45 15.76
C GLY A 441 -18.90 -17.21 14.66
N LEU A 442 -17.57 -17.32 14.79
CA LEU A 442 -16.73 -18.14 13.92
C LEU A 442 -16.56 -19.54 14.49
N PHE A 443 -16.76 -20.57 13.67
CA PHE A 443 -16.50 -21.96 14.06
C PHE A 443 -15.74 -22.71 12.96
N PRO A 444 -14.83 -23.65 13.30
CA PRO A 444 -14.09 -24.47 12.33
C PRO A 444 -14.90 -25.64 11.75
N ALA A 445 -16.23 -25.57 11.80
CA ALA A 445 -17.12 -26.69 11.49
C ALA A 445 -17.65 -26.67 10.04
N GLY A 446 -16.90 -26.05 9.12
CA GLY A 446 -17.22 -25.96 7.69
C GLY A 446 -17.10 -27.31 6.96
N GLY A 447 -18.12 -28.17 7.10
CA GLY A 447 -18.35 -29.28 6.15
C GLY A 447 -18.87 -28.76 4.80
N PRO A 448 -18.83 -29.57 3.73
CA PRO A 448 -19.44 -29.20 2.46
C PRO A 448 -20.91 -28.86 2.66
N VAL A 449 -21.39 -27.82 1.98
CA VAL A 449 -22.81 -27.44 1.99
C VAL A 449 -23.61 -28.61 1.42
N THR A 450 -24.51 -29.16 2.23
CA THR A 450 -25.37 -30.29 1.85
C THR A 450 -26.80 -29.83 1.61
N ALA A 451 -27.57 -30.63 0.87
CA ALA A 451 -29.00 -30.36 0.68
C ALA A 451 -29.77 -30.26 2.01
N GLU A 452 -29.36 -30.99 3.05
CA GLU A 452 -30.00 -30.94 4.37
C GLU A 452 -29.59 -29.72 5.17
N SER A 453 -28.31 -29.33 5.13
CA SER A 453 -27.81 -28.19 5.90
C SER A 453 -28.43 -26.86 5.48
N VAL A 454 -28.82 -26.71 4.21
CA VAL A 454 -29.43 -25.46 3.69
C VAL A 454 -30.93 -25.35 3.92
N ARG A 455 -31.59 -26.42 4.39
CA ARG A 455 -33.03 -26.37 4.70
C ARG A 455 -33.29 -25.39 5.84
N PRO A 456 -34.43 -24.67 5.82
CA PRO A 456 -34.86 -23.95 6.99
C PRO A 456 -35.18 -24.94 8.09
N LYS A 457 -34.78 -24.60 9.32
CA LYS A 457 -35.13 -25.39 10.50
C LYS A 457 -36.59 -25.15 10.91
N GLU A 458 -37.13 -23.99 10.55
CA GLU A 458 -38.54 -23.64 10.71
C GLU A 458 -39.40 -24.53 9.81
N LYS A 459 -40.12 -25.47 10.43
CA LYS A 459 -41.22 -26.17 9.78
C LYS A 459 -42.50 -25.34 9.82
N ILE A 460 -42.57 -24.39 10.74
CA ILE A 460 -43.68 -23.45 10.95
C ILE A 460 -43.11 -22.10 11.40
N PHE A 461 -43.70 -21.00 10.94
CA PHE A 461 -43.37 -19.65 11.39
C PHE A 461 -44.63 -18.75 11.38
N THR A 462 -44.59 -17.66 12.13
CA THR A 462 -45.72 -16.75 12.40
C THR A 462 -45.37 -15.31 12.04
N PRO A 463 -45.59 -14.86 10.77
CA PRO A 463 -45.20 -13.54 10.30
C PRO A 463 -46.15 -12.43 10.80
N ASN A 464 -46.16 -12.18 12.11
CA ASN A 464 -47.02 -11.22 12.79
C ASN A 464 -46.30 -9.91 13.16
N GLY A 465 -44.97 -9.87 13.02
CA GLY A 465 -44.11 -8.72 13.31
C GLY A 465 -43.80 -8.52 14.79
N ASP A 466 -43.95 -9.54 15.63
CA ASP A 466 -43.63 -9.49 17.07
C ASP A 466 -42.14 -9.74 17.38
N GLY A 467 -41.34 -10.07 16.35
CA GLY A 467 -39.92 -10.38 16.44
C GLY A 467 -39.62 -11.85 16.73
N VAL A 468 -40.64 -12.69 16.93
CA VAL A 468 -40.52 -14.10 17.30
C VAL A 468 -40.99 -14.98 16.15
N TRP A 469 -40.07 -15.74 15.57
CA TRP A 469 -40.36 -16.68 14.49
C TRP A 469 -41.16 -16.06 13.31
N ASP A 470 -40.81 -14.83 12.93
CA ASP A 470 -41.48 -14.08 11.85
C ASP A 470 -41.09 -14.52 10.44
N ALA A 471 -40.06 -15.35 10.30
CA ALA A 471 -39.53 -15.75 9.01
C ALA A 471 -38.96 -17.17 9.04
N ALA A 472 -38.92 -17.81 7.87
CA ALA A 472 -38.15 -19.04 7.65
C ALA A 472 -36.78 -18.69 7.05
N VAL A 473 -35.70 -19.12 7.72
CA VAL A 473 -34.32 -18.79 7.33
C VAL A 473 -33.64 -20.01 6.74
N PHE A 474 -33.24 -19.91 5.48
CA PHE A 474 -32.47 -20.94 4.78
C PHE A 474 -30.99 -20.77 5.14
N ASN A 475 -30.32 -21.84 5.61
CA ASN A 475 -28.93 -21.73 6.08
C ASN A 475 -27.95 -21.83 4.90
N ILE A 476 -27.99 -20.84 4.00
CA ILE A 476 -27.16 -20.75 2.80
C ILE A 476 -26.55 -19.35 2.66
N ASN A 477 -25.26 -19.30 2.32
CA ASN A 477 -24.56 -18.04 2.09
C ASN A 477 -24.85 -17.50 0.68
N VAL A 478 -25.35 -16.28 0.57
CA VAL A 478 -25.53 -15.63 -0.75
C VAL A 478 -24.26 -15.01 -1.31
N GLY A 479 -23.20 -14.92 -0.51
CA GLY A 479 -21.88 -14.46 -0.95
C GLY A 479 -21.13 -15.46 -1.85
N ASP A 480 -21.44 -16.75 -1.75
CA ASP A 480 -20.76 -17.82 -2.51
C ASP A 480 -21.42 -18.09 -3.88
N GLY A 481 -22.37 -17.25 -4.28
CA GLY A 481 -23.08 -17.32 -5.55
C GLY A 481 -24.57 -16.99 -5.43
N PRO A 482 -25.24 -16.73 -6.55
CA PRO A 482 -26.65 -16.38 -6.53
C PRO A 482 -27.51 -17.54 -6.03
N ILE A 483 -28.55 -17.19 -5.27
CA ILE A 483 -29.58 -18.13 -4.83
C ILE A 483 -30.96 -17.68 -5.31
N GLU A 484 -31.83 -18.64 -5.54
CA GLU A 484 -33.24 -18.45 -5.84
C GLU A 484 -34.08 -19.32 -4.90
N ILE A 485 -35.07 -18.72 -4.24
CA ILE A 485 -36.08 -19.44 -3.45
C ILE A 485 -37.44 -19.12 -4.06
N GLN A 486 -38.11 -20.15 -4.56
CA GLN A 486 -39.47 -20.07 -5.05
C GLN A 486 -40.42 -20.68 -4.03
N ILE A 487 -41.50 -19.96 -3.71
CA ILE A 487 -42.54 -20.43 -2.79
C ILE A 487 -43.82 -20.66 -3.57
N PHE A 488 -44.47 -21.80 -3.33
CA PHE A 488 -45.70 -22.24 -3.97
C PHE A 488 -46.77 -22.53 -2.92
N ASN A 489 -48.03 -22.22 -3.23
CA ASN A 489 -49.16 -22.67 -2.41
C ASN A 489 -49.50 -24.15 -2.70
N VAL A 490 -50.45 -24.72 -1.96
CA VAL A 490 -50.89 -26.12 -2.14
C VAL A 490 -51.51 -26.43 -3.52
N ARG A 491 -51.88 -25.40 -4.29
CA ARG A 491 -52.39 -25.55 -5.67
C ARG A 491 -51.26 -25.56 -6.71
N GLY A 492 -50.01 -25.37 -6.28
CA GLY A 492 -48.85 -25.27 -7.15
C GLY A 492 -48.63 -23.89 -7.77
N GLU A 493 -49.36 -22.87 -7.32
CA GLU A 493 -49.20 -21.50 -7.81
C GLU A 493 -48.00 -20.86 -7.08
N ARG A 494 -47.06 -20.27 -7.84
CA ARG A 494 -45.92 -19.55 -7.27
C ARG A 494 -46.42 -18.25 -6.63
N VAL A 495 -46.29 -18.14 -5.32
CA VAL A 495 -46.73 -16.96 -4.54
C VAL A 495 -45.59 -15.99 -4.29
N ARG A 496 -44.34 -16.46 -4.28
CA ARG A 496 -43.17 -15.63 -4.01
C ARG A 496 -41.94 -16.13 -4.78
N LEU A 497 -41.15 -15.19 -5.29
CA LEU A 497 -39.77 -15.41 -5.74
C LEU A 497 -38.83 -14.54 -4.91
N ILE A 498 -37.88 -15.15 -4.21
CA ILE A 498 -36.83 -14.47 -3.45
C ILE A 498 -35.51 -14.72 -4.15
N THR A 499 -34.73 -13.65 -4.35
CA THR A 499 -33.41 -13.72 -4.98
C THR A 499 -32.38 -13.13 -4.04
N ASN A 500 -31.27 -13.85 -3.83
CA ASN A 500 -30.10 -13.37 -3.07
C ASN A 500 -30.40 -12.85 -1.64
N VAL A 501 -31.46 -13.35 -1.02
CA VAL A 501 -31.80 -13.18 0.40
C VAL A 501 -32.22 -14.57 0.91
N PRO A 502 -31.55 -15.15 1.91
CA PRO A 502 -31.80 -16.53 2.32
C PRO A 502 -32.97 -16.64 3.33
N GLU A 503 -34.04 -15.90 3.11
CA GLU A 503 -35.13 -15.74 4.09
C GLU A 503 -36.47 -15.52 3.40
N TRP A 504 -37.53 -16.11 3.95
CA TRP A 504 -38.91 -15.81 3.59
C TRP A 504 -39.69 -15.30 4.80
N ASP A 505 -40.23 -14.08 4.68
CA ASP A 505 -41.00 -13.34 5.69
C ASP A 505 -42.52 -13.60 5.62
N GLY A 506 -42.94 -14.62 4.88
CA GLY A 506 -44.36 -14.95 4.72
C GLY A 506 -45.13 -14.00 3.80
N ARG A 507 -44.46 -13.16 3.01
CA ARG A 507 -45.13 -12.30 2.02
C ARG A 507 -45.12 -12.89 0.61
N ASP A 508 -46.14 -12.55 -0.17
CA ASP A 508 -46.20 -12.81 -1.62
C ASP A 508 -45.41 -11.76 -2.43
N ASP A 509 -45.37 -11.89 -3.75
CA ASP A 509 -44.68 -10.95 -4.65
C ASP A 509 -45.24 -9.50 -4.56
N ASP A 510 -46.49 -9.32 -4.14
CA ASP A 510 -47.13 -8.02 -3.92
C ASP A 510 -46.83 -7.42 -2.53
N GLY A 511 -46.05 -8.14 -1.69
CA GLY A 511 -45.69 -7.72 -0.35
C GLY A 511 -46.80 -7.93 0.68
N LYS A 512 -47.85 -8.68 0.36
CA LYS A 512 -48.94 -9.01 1.28
C LYS A 512 -48.62 -10.31 2.00
N VAL A 513 -48.94 -10.37 3.30
CA VAL A 513 -48.76 -11.60 4.09
C VAL A 513 -49.72 -12.67 3.56
N VAL A 514 -49.18 -13.85 3.26
CA VAL A 514 -49.94 -14.98 2.72
C VAL A 514 -50.92 -15.56 3.74
N GLU A 515 -51.87 -16.38 3.26
CA GLU A 515 -52.85 -17.04 4.13
C GLU A 515 -52.21 -18.16 4.96
N ASN A 516 -52.85 -18.52 6.08
CA ASN A 516 -52.44 -19.66 6.90
C ASN A 516 -52.51 -20.94 6.06
N GLY A 517 -51.47 -21.77 6.15
CA GLY A 517 -51.42 -23.02 5.41
C GLY A 517 -50.02 -23.51 5.12
N THR A 518 -49.94 -24.63 4.40
CA THR A 518 -48.67 -25.24 4.00
C THR A 518 -48.24 -24.72 2.65
N TYR A 519 -46.98 -24.32 2.54
CA TYR A 519 -46.34 -23.88 1.32
C TYR A 519 -45.19 -24.81 0.96
N VAL A 520 -44.95 -24.98 -0.34
CA VAL A 520 -43.82 -25.74 -0.87
C VAL A 520 -42.76 -24.74 -1.30
N TYR A 521 -41.52 -24.94 -0.87
CA TYR A 521 -40.39 -24.15 -1.37
C TYR A 521 -39.52 -24.97 -2.34
N ARG A 522 -38.88 -24.26 -3.27
CA ARG A 522 -37.76 -24.75 -4.07
C ARG A 522 -36.62 -23.75 -3.97
N LEU A 523 -35.53 -24.17 -3.34
CA LEU A 523 -34.27 -23.43 -3.24
C LEU A 523 -33.28 -23.98 -4.28
N THR A 524 -32.71 -23.09 -5.08
CA THR A 524 -31.63 -23.39 -6.02
C THR A 524 -30.46 -22.44 -5.77
N GLY A 525 -29.26 -22.97 -5.58
CA GLY A 525 -28.07 -22.17 -5.27
C GLY A 525 -26.89 -23.05 -4.90
N GLN A 526 -25.67 -22.57 -5.14
CA GLN A 526 -24.42 -23.28 -4.81
C GLN A 526 -24.36 -24.73 -5.35
N GLY A 527 -24.93 -24.98 -6.54
CA GLY A 527 -24.98 -26.32 -7.15
C GLY A 527 -26.03 -27.27 -6.55
N LEU A 528 -26.84 -26.80 -5.59
CA LEU A 528 -27.90 -27.56 -4.94
C LEU A 528 -29.28 -27.17 -5.49
N THR A 529 -30.21 -28.13 -5.47
CA THR A 529 -31.65 -27.87 -5.60
C THR A 529 -32.37 -28.63 -4.51
N VAL A 530 -33.05 -27.91 -3.62
CA VAL A 530 -33.68 -28.44 -2.42
C VAL A 530 -35.14 -28.03 -2.40
N THR A 531 -36.03 -29.00 -2.23
CA THR A 531 -37.47 -28.77 -2.07
C THR A 531 -37.95 -29.23 -0.71
N GLY A 532 -38.92 -28.52 -0.15
CA GLY A 532 -39.52 -28.90 1.14
C GLY A 532 -40.82 -28.14 1.39
N MET A 533 -41.34 -28.29 2.60
CA MET A 533 -42.59 -27.67 3.03
C MET A 533 -42.37 -26.80 4.26
N ILE A 534 -43.09 -25.69 4.34
CA ILE A 534 -43.11 -24.77 5.48
C ILE A 534 -44.57 -24.38 5.73
N ALA A 535 -45.01 -24.41 6.98
CA ALA A 535 -46.32 -23.92 7.39
C ALA A 535 -46.25 -22.44 7.79
N VAL A 536 -47.22 -21.65 7.35
CA VAL A 536 -47.47 -20.30 7.83
C VAL A 536 -48.66 -20.36 8.77
N ALA A 537 -48.49 -19.85 9.99
CA ALA A 537 -49.55 -19.71 10.98
C ALA A 537 -49.68 -18.25 11.42
N ARG A 538 -50.84 -17.88 11.98
CA ARG A 538 -51.11 -16.58 12.58
C ARG A 538 -51.74 -16.76 13.94
#